data_AF-A0A2A5E9P8-F1
#
_entry.id   AF-A0A2A5E9P8-F1
#
_cell.length_a   1.000
_cell.length_b   1.000
_cell.length_c   1.000
_cell.angle_alpha   90.00
_cell.angle_beta   90.00
_cell.angle_gamma   90.00
#
_symmetry.space_group_name_H-M   'P 1'
#
loop_
_entity.id
_entity.type
_entity.pdbx_description
1 polymer ?
#
loop_
_entity_poly.entity_id
_entity_poly.type
_entity_poly.pdbx_seq_one_letter_code
_entity_poly.pdbx_strand_id
1 'polypeptide(L)'
;MAFDPVHISSRFRSGKLGRDYTESDYHDLIVEYAREFKLSVAMIYAVIKAESDFDPNALSHAGAQGLMQLMPGTAAEMQITNAFDPAQNIAGGTQYLAKLLKMFKGNESLALAAYNAGPGNVRKYGGIPPFPETQRYVKKVLSHAKAFGAGREHIVIQNSAPRNKIQVFMPDNSQPYVVHFHGGTSQPAQQVTETSSHYILEFAGRTYSVRRELVARIEVNS
;
A
#
# COMPACT_ATOMS: atom_id res chain seq x y z
N MET A 1 12.18 -13.36 6.98
CA MET A 1 11.23 -13.31 8.11
C MET A 1 9.90 -12.87 7.54
N ALA A 2 8.90 -13.74 7.54
CA ALA A 2 7.52 -13.34 7.30
C ALA A 2 7.11 -12.38 8.43
N PHE A 3 6.37 -11.32 8.10
CA PHE A 3 5.79 -10.48 9.14
C PHE A 3 4.63 -11.22 9.78
N ASP A 4 4.48 -11.02 11.10
CA ASP A 4 3.28 -11.45 11.79
C ASP A 4 2.06 -10.78 11.16
N PRO A 5 0.92 -11.49 11.06
CA PRO A 5 -0.33 -10.91 10.59
C PRO A 5 -0.61 -9.62 11.36
N VAL A 6 -0.98 -8.54 10.65
CA VAL A 6 -1.36 -7.30 11.37
C VAL A 6 -2.60 -7.58 12.20
N HIS A 7 -2.50 -7.34 13.51
CA HIS A 7 -3.64 -7.52 14.39
C HIS A 7 -4.57 -6.32 14.25
N ILE A 8 -5.73 -6.52 13.60
CA ILE A 8 -6.78 -5.50 13.62
C ILE A 8 -7.41 -5.47 15.01
N SER A 9 -7.46 -4.34 15.71
CA SER A 9 -8.09 -4.29 17.04
C SER A 9 -9.58 -4.62 16.95
N SER A 10 -10.10 -5.35 17.95
CA SER A 10 -11.49 -5.81 18.00
C SER A 10 -12.51 -4.68 17.90
N ARG A 11 -12.14 -3.45 18.33
CA ARG A 11 -12.95 -2.24 18.18
C ARG A 11 -13.26 -1.92 16.71
N PHE A 12 -12.30 -2.18 15.82
CA PHE A 12 -12.43 -2.00 14.37
C PHE A 12 -12.84 -3.28 13.63
N ARG A 13 -12.71 -4.46 14.26
CA ARG A 13 -13.19 -5.75 13.69
C ARG A 13 -14.70 -5.85 13.59
N SER A 14 -15.44 -4.96 14.23
CA SER A 14 -16.87 -5.15 14.49
C SER A 14 -17.73 -5.04 13.21
N GLY A 15 -17.80 -6.14 12.46
CA GLY A 15 -19.05 -6.80 12.08
C GLY A 15 -20.05 -6.09 11.16
N LYS A 16 -19.70 -4.98 10.49
CA LYS A 16 -20.55 -4.43 9.42
C LYS A 16 -19.71 -3.95 8.25
N LEU A 17 -19.72 -4.73 7.16
CA LEU A 17 -19.76 -4.14 5.83
C LEU A 17 -20.84 -3.04 5.87
N GLY A 18 -20.44 -1.77 5.75
CA GLY A 18 -21.36 -0.63 5.80
C GLY A 18 -21.38 0.20 7.09
N ARG A 19 -20.31 0.23 7.89
CA ARG A 19 -20.09 1.38 8.79
C ARG A 19 -19.23 2.43 8.11
N ASP A 20 -19.75 3.66 8.07
CA ASP A 20 -19.00 4.83 7.65
C ASP A 20 -17.99 5.15 8.75
N TYR A 21 -16.70 5.03 8.43
CA TYR A 21 -15.63 5.45 9.32
C TYR A 21 -15.64 6.98 9.43
N THR A 22 -15.50 7.49 10.64
CA THR A 22 -15.35 8.93 10.90
C THR A 22 -13.89 9.36 10.85
N GLU A 23 -13.64 10.67 10.77
CA GLU A 23 -12.28 11.23 10.90
C GLU A 23 -11.62 10.82 12.24
N SER A 24 -12.42 10.69 13.30
CA SER A 24 -11.93 10.21 14.60
C SER A 24 -11.53 8.74 14.56
N ASP A 25 -12.26 7.89 13.83
CA ASP A 25 -11.90 6.48 13.68
C ASP A 25 -10.59 6.33 12.90
N TYR A 26 -10.40 7.12 11.84
CA TYR A 26 -9.12 7.17 11.10
C TYR A 26 -7.99 7.64 11.99
N HIS A 27 -8.23 8.70 12.78
CA HIS A 27 -7.23 9.18 13.73
C HIS A 27 -6.82 8.11 14.72
N ASP A 28 -7.79 7.43 15.33
CA ASP A 28 -7.54 6.37 16.30
C ASP A 28 -6.78 5.18 15.71
N LEU A 29 -7.13 4.76 14.48
CA LEU A 29 -6.40 3.73 13.74
C LEU A 29 -4.95 4.15 13.48
N ILE A 30 -4.75 5.37 13.02
CA ILE A 30 -3.42 5.89 12.69
C ILE A 30 -2.56 6.02 13.95
N VAL A 31 -3.12 6.50 15.06
CA VAL A 31 -2.40 6.58 16.35
C VAL A 31 -2.04 5.19 16.88
N GLU A 32 -2.94 4.22 16.75
CA GLU A 32 -2.71 2.84 17.16
C GLU A 32 -1.54 2.22 16.39
N TYR A 33 -1.58 2.26 15.05
CA TYR A 33 -0.54 1.65 14.22
C TYR A 33 0.75 2.47 14.18
N ALA A 34 0.70 3.79 14.37
CA ALA A 34 1.88 4.60 14.62
C ALA A 34 2.64 4.11 15.86
N ARG A 35 1.91 3.82 16.95
CA ARG A 35 2.51 3.31 18.18
C ARG A 35 3.07 1.90 17.99
N GLU A 36 2.31 1.00 17.39
CA GLU A 36 2.72 -0.39 17.15
C GLU A 36 3.99 -0.47 16.31
N PHE A 37 4.04 0.27 15.20
CA PHE A 37 5.14 0.22 14.25
C PHE A 37 6.21 1.29 14.47
N LYS A 38 6.11 2.08 15.55
CA LYS A 38 7.04 3.16 15.94
C LYS A 38 7.24 4.19 14.83
N LEU A 39 6.15 4.60 14.20
CA LEU A 39 6.11 5.63 13.17
C LEU A 39 5.50 6.92 13.71
N SER A 40 5.79 8.05 13.06
CA SER A 40 5.11 9.28 13.40
C SER A 40 3.70 9.28 12.80
N VAL A 41 2.73 9.72 13.61
CA VAL A 41 1.33 9.91 13.19
C VAL A 41 1.26 10.82 11.95
N ALA A 42 2.05 11.90 11.94
CA ALA A 42 2.11 12.84 10.83
C ALA A 42 2.62 12.20 9.52
N MET A 43 3.56 11.26 9.58
CA MET A 43 4.03 10.55 8.38
C MET A 43 2.94 9.66 7.79
N ILE A 44 2.17 8.96 8.62
CA ILE A 44 1.08 8.10 8.15
C ILE A 44 -0.01 8.95 7.48
N TYR A 45 -0.40 10.07 8.11
CA TYR A 45 -1.31 11.04 7.48
C TYR A 45 -0.81 11.53 6.13
N ALA A 46 0.48 11.89 6.06
CA ALA A 46 1.09 12.40 4.85
C ALA A 46 1.10 11.38 3.71
N VAL A 47 1.35 10.11 4.02
CA VAL A 47 1.26 9.02 3.03
C VAL A 47 -0.18 8.85 2.56
N ILE A 48 -1.16 8.76 3.46
CA ILE A 48 -2.58 8.62 3.07
C ILE A 48 -3.03 9.80 2.20
N LYS A 49 -2.69 11.04 2.61
CA LYS A 49 -2.97 12.25 1.85
C LYS A 49 -2.35 12.20 0.45
N ALA A 50 -1.10 11.76 0.36
CA ALA A 50 -0.38 11.68 -0.91
C ALA A 50 -0.91 10.58 -1.84
N GLU A 51 -1.41 9.48 -1.29
CA GLU A 51 -1.83 8.28 -2.04
C GLU A 51 -3.29 8.37 -2.53
N SER A 52 -4.21 8.76 -1.65
CA SER A 52 -5.65 8.69 -1.92
C SER A 52 -6.41 9.97 -1.60
N ASP A 53 -5.73 10.97 -1.02
CA ASP A 53 -6.40 12.13 -0.44
C ASP A 53 -7.47 11.77 0.61
N PHE A 54 -7.29 10.65 1.33
CA PHE A 54 -8.26 10.04 2.26
C PHE A 54 -9.53 9.47 1.60
N ASP A 55 -9.46 9.08 0.33
CA ASP A 55 -10.51 8.28 -0.32
C ASP A 55 -10.32 6.77 -0.02
N PRO A 56 -11.18 6.14 0.79
CA PRO A 56 -11.09 4.71 1.09
C PRO A 56 -11.42 3.81 -0.11
N ASN A 57 -12.08 4.34 -1.13
CA ASN A 57 -12.48 3.63 -2.35
C ASN A 57 -11.51 3.87 -3.53
N ALA A 58 -10.38 4.55 -3.28
CA ALA A 58 -9.38 4.86 -4.29
C ALA A 58 -8.83 3.59 -4.96
N LEU A 59 -8.83 3.58 -6.29
CA LEU A 59 -8.23 2.53 -7.11
C LEU A 59 -7.43 3.19 -8.23
N SER A 60 -6.11 2.97 -8.25
CA SER A 60 -5.28 3.44 -9.36
C SER A 60 -5.44 2.57 -10.61
N HIS A 61 -5.06 3.12 -11.77
CA HIS A 61 -4.95 2.38 -13.03
C HIS A 61 -4.01 1.17 -12.93
N ALA A 62 -3.07 1.18 -11.99
CA ALA A 62 -2.15 0.08 -11.75
C ALA A 62 -2.72 -1.00 -10.82
N GLY A 63 -3.90 -0.79 -10.22
CA GLY A 63 -4.52 -1.73 -9.31
C GLY A 63 -4.19 -1.51 -7.84
N ALA A 64 -3.56 -0.40 -7.47
CA ALA A 64 -3.32 -0.03 -6.07
C ALA A 64 -4.63 0.40 -5.38
N GLN A 65 -4.86 -0.05 -4.14
CA GLN A 65 -6.18 -0.02 -3.49
C GLN A 65 -6.19 0.73 -2.15
N GLY A 66 -7.26 1.50 -1.93
CA GLY A 66 -7.63 2.13 -0.67
C GLY A 66 -6.73 3.28 -0.25
N LEU A 67 -6.81 3.63 1.04
CA LEU A 67 -6.23 4.84 1.64
C LEU A 67 -4.72 5.01 1.41
N MET A 68 -3.97 3.92 1.53
CA MET A 68 -2.52 3.87 1.37
C MET A 68 -2.10 3.21 0.05
N GLN A 69 -3.03 3.02 -0.89
CA GLN A 69 -2.77 2.50 -2.24
C GLN A 69 -1.91 1.23 -2.23
N LEU A 70 -2.37 0.19 -1.53
CA LEU A 70 -1.67 -1.10 -1.51
C LEU A 70 -1.85 -1.83 -2.83
N MET A 71 -0.74 -2.20 -3.46
CA MET A 71 -0.76 -3.14 -4.57
C MET A 71 -1.21 -4.53 -4.09
N PRO A 72 -1.88 -5.34 -4.91
CA PRO A 72 -2.41 -6.64 -4.48
C PRO A 72 -1.33 -7.57 -3.91
N GLY A 73 -0.13 -7.60 -4.51
CA GLY A 73 1.00 -8.37 -3.96
C GLY A 73 1.47 -7.87 -2.59
N THR A 74 1.45 -6.55 -2.36
CA THR A 74 1.75 -5.94 -1.06
C THR A 74 0.66 -6.26 -0.03
N ALA A 75 -0.61 -6.15 -0.41
CA ALA A 75 -1.73 -6.50 0.44
C ALA A 75 -1.66 -7.98 0.87
N ALA A 76 -1.37 -8.89 -0.07
CA ALA A 76 -1.14 -10.30 0.23
C ALA A 76 0.05 -10.50 1.20
N GLU A 77 1.15 -9.76 1.00
CA GLU A 77 2.31 -9.86 1.89
C GLU A 77 2.01 -9.42 3.32
N MET A 78 1.18 -8.39 3.49
CA MET A 78 0.71 -7.86 4.77
C MET A 78 -0.54 -8.60 5.29
N GLN A 79 -0.96 -9.68 4.63
CA GLN A 79 -2.11 -10.52 4.98
C GLN A 79 -3.45 -9.76 5.05
N ILE A 80 -3.59 -8.75 4.20
CA ILE A 80 -4.81 -7.96 4.06
C ILE A 80 -5.77 -8.67 3.13
N THR A 81 -6.99 -8.92 3.63
CA THR A 81 -8.05 -9.62 2.88
C THR A 81 -8.96 -8.66 2.12
N ASN A 82 -9.12 -7.43 2.63
CA ASN A 82 -9.85 -6.37 1.95
C ASN A 82 -9.07 -5.05 2.05
N ALA A 83 -8.39 -4.65 0.98
CA ALA A 83 -7.63 -3.40 0.96
C ALA A 83 -8.51 -2.14 0.82
N PHE A 84 -9.83 -2.28 0.62
CA PHE A 84 -10.77 -1.15 0.69
C PHE A 84 -11.35 -0.95 2.09
N ASP A 85 -11.14 -1.87 3.03
CA ASP A 85 -11.48 -1.65 4.43
C ASP A 85 -10.44 -0.72 5.06
N PRO A 86 -10.82 0.48 5.55
CA PRO A 86 -9.89 1.44 6.13
C PRO A 86 -9.02 0.89 7.25
N ALA A 87 -9.58 0.08 8.16
CA ALA A 87 -8.81 -0.51 9.25
C ALA A 87 -7.71 -1.42 8.73
N GLN A 88 -8.05 -2.37 7.86
CA GLN A 88 -7.07 -3.24 7.22
C GLN A 88 -6.05 -2.48 6.37
N ASN A 89 -6.48 -1.48 5.60
CA ASN A 89 -5.59 -0.74 4.71
C ASN A 89 -4.58 0.12 5.48
N ILE A 90 -5.03 0.88 6.49
CA ILE A 90 -4.14 1.68 7.36
C ILE A 90 -3.16 0.77 8.10
N ALA A 91 -3.64 -0.35 8.63
CA ALA A 91 -2.81 -1.31 9.35
C ALA A 91 -1.71 -1.90 8.46
N GLY A 92 -2.10 -2.46 7.30
CA GLY A 92 -1.17 -3.07 6.34
C GLY A 92 -0.23 -2.06 5.70
N GLY A 93 -0.70 -0.87 5.35
CA GLY A 93 0.13 0.17 4.76
C GLY A 93 1.13 0.78 5.74
N THR A 94 0.75 0.90 7.01
CA THR A 94 1.66 1.32 8.08
C THR A 94 2.72 0.26 8.36
N GLN A 95 2.34 -1.03 8.41
CA GLN A 95 3.29 -2.14 8.52
C GLN A 95 4.29 -2.14 7.36
N TYR A 96 3.79 -1.95 6.12
CA TYR A 96 4.64 -1.91 4.93
C TYR A 96 5.61 -0.71 4.96
N LEU A 97 5.14 0.48 5.35
CA LEU A 97 6.02 1.65 5.50
C LEU A 97 7.12 1.41 6.54
N ALA A 98 6.79 0.81 7.69
CA ALA A 98 7.77 0.45 8.71
C ALA A 98 8.80 -0.57 8.23
N LYS A 99 8.36 -1.56 7.44
CA LYS A 99 9.26 -2.52 6.75
C LYS A 99 10.25 -1.80 5.85
N LEU A 100 9.79 -0.83 5.05
CA LEU A 100 10.65 -0.05 4.16
C LEU A 100 11.63 0.83 4.94
N LEU A 101 11.18 1.50 6.00
CA LEU A 101 12.07 2.27 6.88
C LEU A 101 13.17 1.39 7.48
N LYS A 102 12.82 0.19 7.98
CA LYS A 102 13.81 -0.78 8.45
C LYS A 102 14.78 -1.19 7.34
N MET A 103 14.28 -1.45 6.14
CA MET A 103 15.10 -1.84 4.98
C MET A 103 16.11 -0.75 4.61
N PHE A 104 15.72 0.51 4.71
CA PHE A 104 16.55 1.66 4.37
C PHE A 104 17.15 2.35 5.61
N LYS A 105 17.33 1.61 6.70
CA LYS A 105 18.04 2.03 7.93
C LYS A 105 17.52 3.35 8.52
N GLY A 106 16.19 3.55 8.48
CA GLY A 106 15.52 4.76 8.98
C GLY A 106 15.58 5.96 8.05
N ASN A 107 16.13 5.84 6.84
CA ASN A 107 16.11 6.93 5.86
C ASN A 107 14.70 7.09 5.27
N GLU A 108 13.96 8.09 5.76
CA GLU A 108 12.58 8.36 5.35
C GLU A 108 12.46 8.61 3.84
N SER A 109 13.36 9.40 3.25
CA SER A 109 13.32 9.70 1.82
C SER A 109 13.46 8.46 0.94
N LEU A 110 14.34 7.52 1.33
CA LEU A 110 14.50 6.25 0.60
C LEU A 110 13.33 5.29 0.85
N ALA A 111 12.79 5.26 2.05
CA ALA A 111 11.60 4.47 2.36
C ALA A 111 10.37 4.94 1.57
N LEU A 112 10.15 6.26 1.48
CA LEU A 112 9.09 6.85 0.68
C LEU A 112 9.30 6.64 -0.82
N ALA A 113 10.54 6.76 -1.30
CA ALA A 113 10.87 6.41 -2.69
C ALA A 113 10.58 4.93 -2.98
N ALA A 114 10.88 4.03 -2.04
CA ALA A 114 10.60 2.61 -2.17
C ALA A 114 9.10 2.30 -2.07
N TYR A 115 8.34 3.07 -1.31
CA TYR A 115 6.89 2.94 -1.20
C TYR A 115 6.23 3.17 -2.57
N ASN A 116 6.65 4.23 -3.26
CA ASN A 116 6.10 4.60 -4.57
C ASN A 116 6.69 3.81 -5.75
N ALA A 117 8.02 3.65 -5.81
CA ALA A 117 8.71 3.04 -6.96
C ALA A 117 9.05 1.56 -6.78
N GLY A 118 8.85 1.01 -5.59
CA GLY A 118 9.30 -0.32 -5.19
C GLY A 118 10.75 -0.32 -4.67
N PRO A 119 11.06 -1.14 -3.65
CA PRO A 119 12.40 -1.21 -3.06
C PRO A 119 13.47 -1.74 -4.02
N GLY A 120 13.07 -2.53 -5.04
CA GLY A 120 13.97 -3.01 -6.08
C GLY A 120 14.59 -1.87 -6.89
N ASN A 121 13.78 -0.87 -7.27
CA ASN A 121 14.25 0.31 -7.99
C ASN A 121 15.19 1.16 -7.13
N VAL A 122 14.86 1.40 -5.87
CA VAL A 122 15.74 2.16 -4.96
C VAL A 122 17.11 1.48 -4.80
N ARG A 123 17.14 0.14 -4.69
CA ARG A 123 18.39 -0.63 -4.67
C ARG A 123 19.15 -0.56 -5.99
N LYS A 124 18.46 -0.71 -7.11
CA LYS A 124 19.04 -0.65 -8.47
C LYS A 124 19.75 0.68 -8.73
N TYR A 125 19.14 1.79 -8.30
CA TYR A 125 19.70 3.14 -8.49
C TYR A 125 20.61 3.61 -7.35
N GLY A 126 20.70 2.87 -6.24
CA GLY A 126 21.49 3.27 -5.07
C GLY A 126 20.97 4.53 -4.35
N GLY A 127 19.71 4.89 -4.56
CA GLY A 127 19.13 6.15 -4.09
C GLY A 127 17.70 6.35 -4.58
N ILE A 128 17.17 7.57 -4.47
CA ILE A 128 15.87 7.90 -5.06
C ILE A 128 15.99 7.74 -6.59
N PRO A 129 15.20 6.85 -7.23
CA PRO A 129 15.28 6.65 -8.67
C PRO A 129 15.07 7.96 -9.44
N PRO A 130 15.65 8.12 -10.65
CA PRO A 130 15.48 9.31 -11.48
C PRO A 130 14.08 9.36 -12.15
N PHE A 131 13.05 8.96 -11.42
CA PHE A 131 11.65 8.99 -11.85
C PHE A 131 11.03 10.29 -11.35
N PRO A 132 10.60 11.19 -12.26
CA PRO A 132 10.04 12.49 -11.85
C PRO A 132 8.84 12.36 -10.90
N GLU A 133 8.01 11.32 -11.10
CA GLU A 133 6.89 11.01 -10.21
C GLU A 133 7.36 10.70 -8.80
N THR A 134 8.32 9.79 -8.63
CA THR A 134 8.84 9.38 -7.31
C THR A 134 9.52 10.53 -6.58
N GLN A 135 10.32 11.34 -7.28
CA GLN A 135 10.94 12.52 -6.68
C GLN A 135 9.91 13.54 -6.19
N ARG A 136 8.83 13.76 -6.97
CA ARG A 136 7.71 14.60 -6.54
C ARG A 136 6.97 13.99 -5.37
N TYR A 137 6.72 12.68 -5.40
CA TYR A 137 6.06 11.95 -4.32
C TYR A 137 6.78 12.12 -2.98
N VAL A 138 8.11 11.89 -2.95
CA VAL A 138 8.91 12.05 -1.73
C VAL A 138 8.79 13.47 -1.18
N LYS A 139 8.94 14.50 -2.03
CA LYS A 139 8.79 15.91 -1.62
C LYS A 139 7.39 16.21 -1.09
N LYS A 140 6.36 15.70 -1.77
CA LYS A 140 4.95 15.88 -1.40
C LYS A 140 4.65 15.30 -0.03
N VAL A 141 5.04 14.06 0.23
CA VAL A 141 4.81 13.39 1.53
C VAL A 141 5.56 14.12 2.65
N LEU A 142 6.84 14.45 2.47
CA LEU A 142 7.60 15.16 3.52
C LEU A 142 7.01 16.55 3.83
N SER A 143 6.48 17.24 2.81
CA SER A 143 5.75 18.50 3.00
C SER A 143 4.48 18.32 3.83
N HIS A 144 3.63 17.34 3.48
CA HIS A 144 2.42 17.03 4.26
C HIS A 144 2.77 16.62 5.69
N ALA A 145 3.80 15.79 5.89
CA ALA A 145 4.21 15.33 7.22
C ALA A 145 4.61 16.51 8.12
N LYS A 146 5.33 17.50 7.56
CA LYS A 146 5.64 18.75 8.28
C LYS A 146 4.38 19.55 8.60
N ALA A 147 3.42 19.64 7.69
CA ALA A 147 2.20 20.40 7.88
C ALA A 147 1.27 19.77 8.94
N PHE A 148 1.05 18.44 8.89
CA PHE A 148 0.32 17.70 9.91
C PHE A 148 1.01 17.78 11.28
N GLY A 149 2.33 17.63 11.34
CA GLY A 149 3.09 17.75 12.59
C GLY A 149 3.02 19.15 13.22
N ALA A 150 2.74 20.19 12.42
CA ALA A 150 2.55 21.56 12.87
C ALA A 150 1.06 21.93 13.09
N GLY A 151 0.12 21.00 12.92
CA GLY A 151 -1.32 21.26 13.02
C GLY A 151 -1.86 22.20 11.94
N ARG A 152 -1.21 22.27 10.78
CA ARG A 152 -1.60 23.14 9.65
C ARG A 152 -2.44 22.44 8.59
N GLU A 153 -2.58 21.12 8.71
CA GLU A 153 -3.45 20.30 7.88
C GLU A 153 -4.38 19.48 8.80
N HIS A 154 -5.60 19.27 8.32
CA HIS A 154 -6.62 18.46 8.97
C HIS A 154 -7.09 17.39 8.00
N ILE A 155 -7.57 16.27 8.55
CA ILE A 155 -8.12 15.17 7.75
C ILE A 155 -9.48 15.61 7.24
N VAL A 156 -9.79 15.27 5.98
CA VAL A 156 -11.13 15.34 5.42
C VAL A 156 -11.34 14.03 4.69
N ILE A 157 -12.31 13.22 5.13
CA ILE A 157 -12.63 11.95 4.45
C ILE A 157 -13.37 12.26 3.15
N GLN A 158 -12.88 11.70 2.04
CA GLN A 158 -13.51 11.87 0.75
C GLN A 158 -14.73 10.94 0.63
N ASN A 159 -15.88 11.52 0.31
CA ASN A 159 -17.13 10.78 0.06
C ASN A 159 -17.20 10.30 -1.39
N SER A 160 -16.29 9.39 -1.75
CA SER A 160 -16.39 8.66 -3.01
C SER A 160 -17.44 7.55 -2.90
N ALA A 161 -18.23 7.34 -3.95
CA ALA A 161 -19.28 6.32 -3.95
C ALA A 161 -18.72 4.94 -3.51
N PRO A 162 -19.36 4.24 -2.55
CA PRO A 162 -18.86 2.96 -2.08
C PRO A 162 -18.79 1.97 -3.24
N ARG A 163 -17.62 1.33 -3.41
CA ARG A 163 -17.50 0.23 -4.37
C ARG A 163 -18.21 -0.99 -3.76
N ASN A 164 -19.50 -1.15 -4.10
CA ASN A 164 -20.42 -2.14 -3.52
C ASN A 164 -20.13 -3.61 -3.87
N LYS A 165 -18.96 -3.92 -4.43
CA LYS A 165 -18.43 -5.27 -4.53
C LYS A 165 -16.94 -5.15 -4.32
N ILE A 166 -16.32 -6.18 -3.73
CA ILE A 166 -14.90 -6.48 -3.94
C ILE A 166 -14.74 -6.59 -5.46
N GLN A 167 -14.55 -5.46 -6.14
CA GLN A 167 -13.99 -5.45 -7.47
C GLN A 167 -12.57 -5.86 -7.20
N VAL A 168 -12.35 -7.19 -7.22
CA VAL A 168 -11.09 -7.75 -7.62
C VAL A 168 -10.71 -6.90 -8.82
N PHE A 169 -9.65 -6.10 -8.67
CA PHE A 169 -9.09 -5.42 -9.81
C PHE A 169 -8.74 -6.55 -10.76
N MET A 170 -9.60 -6.74 -11.76
CA MET A 170 -9.33 -7.58 -12.90
C MET A 170 -8.53 -6.66 -13.79
N PRO A 171 -7.19 -6.78 -13.81
CA PRO A 171 -6.44 -6.01 -14.77
C PRO A 171 -6.99 -6.25 -16.16
N ASP A 172 -6.82 -5.25 -17.03
CA ASP A 172 -7.00 -5.48 -18.45
C ASP A 172 -6.21 -6.73 -18.87
N ASN A 173 -6.91 -7.71 -19.44
CA ASN A 173 -6.33 -8.97 -19.91
C ASN A 173 -5.37 -8.75 -21.10
N SER A 174 -5.16 -7.51 -21.54
CA SER A 174 -4.09 -7.13 -22.46
C SER A 174 -2.68 -7.36 -21.93
N GLN A 175 -2.50 -7.47 -20.61
CA GLN A 175 -1.19 -7.75 -20.03
C GLN A 175 -0.82 -9.23 -20.22
N PRO A 176 0.44 -9.55 -20.57
CA PRO A 176 0.85 -10.93 -20.86
C PRO A 176 0.75 -11.87 -19.66
N TYR A 177 0.76 -11.32 -18.44
CA TYR A 177 0.62 -12.10 -17.21
C TYR A 177 -0.41 -11.50 -16.25
N VAL A 178 -1.15 -12.36 -15.57
CA VAL A 178 -1.95 -12.02 -14.39
C VAL A 178 -1.57 -12.95 -13.24
N VAL A 179 -1.06 -12.38 -12.15
CA VAL A 179 -0.66 -13.11 -10.94
C VAL A 179 -1.81 -13.11 -9.97
N HIS A 180 -2.30 -14.30 -9.61
CA HIS A 180 -3.41 -14.49 -8.67
C HIS A 180 -2.87 -14.90 -7.30
N PHE A 181 -3.32 -14.24 -6.23
CA PHE A 181 -2.89 -14.51 -4.86
C PHE A 181 -3.91 -15.39 -4.11
N HIS A 182 -3.46 -16.14 -3.11
CA HIS A 182 -4.35 -16.98 -2.30
C HIS A 182 -5.44 -16.19 -1.56
N GLY A 183 -5.24 -14.88 -1.36
CA GLY A 183 -6.25 -13.96 -0.81
C GLY A 183 -7.35 -13.55 -1.79
N GLY A 184 -7.36 -14.09 -3.02
CA GLY A 184 -8.39 -13.82 -4.04
C GLY A 184 -8.19 -12.52 -4.84
N THR A 185 -7.11 -11.79 -4.60
CA THR A 185 -6.71 -10.62 -5.39
C THR A 185 -5.79 -11.02 -6.54
N SER A 186 -5.71 -10.16 -7.56
CA SER A 186 -4.87 -10.40 -8.74
C SER A 186 -4.11 -9.13 -9.11
N GLN A 187 -2.91 -9.30 -9.67
CA GLN A 187 -2.07 -8.21 -10.14
C GLN A 187 -1.56 -8.50 -11.56
N PRO A 188 -1.67 -7.54 -12.49
CA PRO A 188 -1.06 -7.68 -13.82
C PRO A 188 0.45 -7.63 -13.75
N ALA A 189 1.08 -8.25 -14.74
CA ALA A 189 2.51 -8.10 -14.99
C ALA A 189 2.82 -8.11 -16.49
N GLN A 190 3.78 -7.27 -16.87
CA GLN A 190 4.40 -7.26 -18.20
C GLN A 190 5.48 -8.33 -18.29
N GLN A 191 6.19 -8.57 -17.19
CA GLN A 191 7.16 -9.65 -17.06
C GLN A 191 7.07 -10.29 -15.68
N VAL A 192 7.31 -11.60 -15.64
CA VAL A 192 7.44 -12.36 -14.40
C VAL A 192 8.77 -13.10 -14.45
N THR A 193 9.66 -12.78 -13.51
CA THR A 193 10.89 -13.55 -13.31
C THR A 193 10.77 -14.40 -12.04
N GLU A 194 10.97 -15.70 -12.16
CA GLU A 194 10.98 -16.62 -11.02
C GLU A 194 12.36 -16.66 -10.34
N THR A 195 12.36 -16.69 -9.02
CA THR A 195 13.54 -16.95 -8.19
C THR A 195 13.26 -18.10 -7.23
N SER A 196 14.24 -18.48 -6.40
CA SER A 196 14.06 -19.56 -5.42
C SER A 196 12.94 -19.30 -4.40
N SER A 197 12.65 -18.03 -4.07
CA SER A 197 11.69 -17.68 -3.00
C SER A 197 10.67 -16.63 -3.41
N HIS A 198 10.88 -15.92 -4.51
CA HIS A 198 10.02 -14.82 -4.95
C HIS A 198 9.72 -14.89 -6.45
N TYR A 199 8.59 -14.30 -6.84
CA TYR A 199 8.36 -13.80 -8.18
C TYR A 199 8.71 -12.30 -8.22
N ILE A 200 9.45 -11.90 -9.24
CA ILE A 200 9.73 -10.50 -9.55
C ILE A 200 8.81 -10.09 -10.69
N LEU A 201 7.85 -9.21 -10.38
CA LEU A 201 6.86 -8.72 -11.32
C LEU A 201 7.30 -7.35 -11.82
N GLU A 202 7.36 -7.17 -13.13
CA GLU A 202 7.50 -5.86 -13.75
C GLU A 202 6.13 -5.41 -14.26
N PHE A 203 5.68 -4.25 -13.81
CA PHE A 203 4.41 -3.68 -14.23
C PHE A 203 4.42 -2.17 -14.09
N ALA A 204 3.94 -1.46 -15.12
CA ALA A 204 3.85 0.00 -15.16
C ALA A 204 5.17 0.70 -14.77
N GLY A 205 6.31 0.15 -15.21
CA GLY A 205 7.65 0.69 -14.91
C GLY A 205 8.14 0.47 -13.47
N ARG A 206 7.42 -0.33 -12.68
CA ARG A 206 7.76 -0.66 -11.29
C ARG A 206 8.10 -2.14 -11.15
N THR A 207 8.91 -2.45 -10.14
CA THR A 207 9.32 -3.82 -9.82
C THR A 207 8.76 -4.24 -8.46
N TYR A 208 8.01 -5.32 -8.44
CA TYR A 208 7.37 -5.89 -7.25
C TYR A 208 8.01 -7.24 -6.94
N SER A 209 8.56 -7.40 -5.74
CA SER A 209 9.03 -8.69 -5.25
C SER A 209 7.94 -9.31 -4.40
N VAL A 210 7.38 -10.43 -4.84
CA VAL A 210 6.29 -11.13 -4.14
C VAL A 210 6.72 -12.54 -3.77
N ARG A 211 6.47 -12.93 -2.51
CA ARG A 211 6.83 -14.28 -2.03
C ARG A 211 6.04 -15.34 -2.79
N ARG A 212 6.70 -16.43 -3.17
CA ARG A 212 6.08 -17.50 -3.96
C ARG A 212 4.92 -18.15 -3.23
N GLU A 213 5.01 -18.34 -1.91
CA GLU A 213 3.94 -18.97 -1.14
C GLU A 213 2.64 -18.15 -1.07
N LEU A 214 2.64 -16.89 -1.52
CA LEU A 214 1.46 -16.05 -1.59
C LEU A 214 0.72 -16.17 -2.93
N VAL A 215 1.41 -16.66 -3.97
CA VAL A 215 0.89 -16.77 -5.34
C VAL A 215 0.16 -18.09 -5.51
N ALA A 216 -1.14 -18.01 -5.81
CA ALA A 216 -1.99 -19.17 -6.07
C ALA A 216 -1.77 -19.73 -7.48
N ARG A 217 -1.69 -18.86 -8.49
CA ARG A 217 -1.39 -19.23 -9.88
C ARG A 217 -0.94 -18.01 -10.68
N ILE A 218 -0.24 -18.26 -11.78
CA ILE A 218 0.09 -17.23 -12.79
C ILE A 218 -0.63 -17.61 -14.08
N GLU A 219 -1.46 -16.68 -14.55
CA GLU A 219 -2.13 -16.76 -15.85
C GLU A 219 -1.25 -16.13 -16.91
N VAL A 220 -1.11 -16.79 -18.05
CA VAL A 220 -0.40 -16.27 -19.23
C VAL A 220 -1.46 -15.98 -20.28
N ASN A 221 -1.57 -14.72 -20.67
CA ASN A 221 -2.53 -14.29 -21.69
C ASN A 221 -1.86 -14.40 -23.07
N SER A 222 -2.54 -15.11 -23.97
CA SER A 222 -2.14 -15.30 -25.37
C SER A 222 -2.60 -14.17 -26.27
#